data_AF-A0A7C9EVN2-F1
#
_entry.id   AF-A0A7C9EVN2-F1
#
_cell.length_a   1.000
_cell.length_b   1.000
_cell.length_c   1.000
_cell.angle_alpha   90.00
_cell.angle_beta   90.00
_cell.angle_gamma   90.00
#
_symmetry.space_group_name_H-M   'P 1'
#
loop_
_entity.id
_entity.type
_entity.pdbx_description
1 polymer ?
#
loop_
_entity_poly.entity_id
_entity_poly.type
_entity_poly.pdbx_seq_one_letter_code
_entity_poly.pdbx_strand_id
1 'polypeptide(L)'
;LPDVKLAASQLVDLPVFSVGHSNGALLQVMVASYFSEKLPKANAVVSFNNKSAAEAVPNFEQLGPLMSQFMPMLEGAPGYSMASSLSGDALKMLNDAAGTIIPDNIDPELLASMAQFADQLPFVMNEVRQGVSEFRPTPAENRQRFRTSYNVKHTLLVKFREDPIDETDILEETLKPRVQAIGGTLEKVQLSGNHLTPCAQDPRWQVGDQYTPVDAIAQGLKSASL
;
A
#
# COMPACT_ATOMS: atom_id res chain seq x y z
N LEU A 1 24.96 -8.30 14.38
CA LEU A 1 23.86 -9.16 13.88
C LEU A 1 24.16 -9.94 12.57
N PRO A 2 25.23 -9.69 11.76
CA PRO A 2 25.38 -10.42 10.48
C PRO A 2 25.92 -11.86 10.57
N ASP A 3 26.32 -12.36 11.76
CA ASP A 3 26.90 -13.70 11.92
C ASP A 3 25.93 -14.81 12.35
N VAL A 4 24.63 -14.51 12.47
CA VAL A 4 23.65 -15.52 12.90
C VAL A 4 23.17 -16.31 11.68
N LYS A 5 23.75 -17.49 11.46
CA LYS A 5 23.27 -18.46 10.46
C LYS A 5 22.00 -19.14 10.96
N LEU A 6 20.85 -18.49 10.77
CA LEU A 6 19.54 -19.11 11.00
C LEU A 6 19.18 -20.04 9.83
N ALA A 7 18.86 -21.30 10.13
CA ALA A 7 18.31 -22.22 9.16
C ALA A 7 16.80 -21.97 8.98
N ALA A 8 16.26 -22.21 7.78
CA ALA A 8 14.82 -22.05 7.50
C ALA A 8 13.92 -22.90 8.43
N SER A 9 14.40 -24.08 8.84
CA SER A 9 13.73 -24.95 9.81
C SER A 9 13.58 -24.33 11.20
N GLN A 10 14.41 -23.35 11.55
CA GLN A 10 14.33 -22.64 12.84
C GLN A 10 13.31 -21.50 12.80
N LEU A 11 12.82 -21.13 11.61
CA LEU A 11 11.90 -20.01 11.40
C LEU A 11 10.50 -20.45 11.00
N VAL A 12 10.34 -21.65 10.44
CA VAL A 12 9.11 -22.13 9.79
C VAL A 12 7.89 -22.19 10.73
N ASP A 13 8.12 -22.40 12.02
CA ASP A 13 7.04 -22.55 13.03
C ASP A 13 6.84 -21.30 13.89
N LEU A 14 7.57 -20.21 13.63
CA LEU A 14 7.40 -18.98 14.40
C LEU A 14 6.00 -18.38 14.17
N PRO A 15 5.37 -17.81 15.22
CA PRO A 15 4.09 -17.15 15.06
C PRO A 15 4.25 -15.92 14.17
N VAL A 16 3.45 -15.86 13.11
CA VAL A 16 3.39 -14.71 12.21
C VAL A 16 2.30 -13.76 12.67
N PHE A 17 2.63 -12.49 12.79
CA PHE A 17 1.68 -11.40 12.99
C PHE A 17 1.81 -10.45 11.81
N SER A 18 0.68 -9.96 11.30
CA SER A 18 0.67 -9.03 10.17
C SER A 18 0.28 -7.64 10.62
N VAL A 19 0.95 -6.64 10.04
CA VAL A 19 0.58 -5.23 10.16
C VAL A 19 0.63 -4.66 8.75
N GLY A 20 -0.41 -3.92 8.38
CA GLY A 20 -0.45 -3.22 7.10
C GLY A 20 -1.05 -1.84 7.26
N HIS A 21 -0.47 -0.86 6.56
CA HIS A 21 -1.00 0.49 6.41
C HIS A 21 -1.51 0.71 4.99
N SER A 22 -2.66 1.39 4.83
CA SER A 22 -3.20 1.78 3.53
C SER A 22 -3.31 0.58 2.57
N ASN A 23 -2.66 0.63 1.41
CA ASN A 23 -2.60 -0.51 0.48
C ASN A 23 -1.98 -1.78 1.12
N GLY A 24 -0.99 -1.64 1.99
CA GLY A 24 -0.46 -2.78 2.76
C GLY A 24 -1.53 -3.41 3.64
N ALA A 25 -2.43 -2.60 4.21
CA ALA A 25 -3.57 -3.08 4.98
C ALA A 25 -4.55 -3.87 4.08
N LEU A 26 -4.83 -3.37 2.88
CA LEU A 26 -5.61 -4.08 1.86
C LEU A 26 -5.02 -5.44 1.52
N LEU A 27 -3.73 -5.49 1.22
CA LEU A 27 -3.04 -6.74 0.90
C LEU A 27 -3.14 -7.77 2.03
N GLN A 28 -3.00 -7.36 3.30
CA GLN A 28 -3.14 -8.28 4.43
C GLN A 28 -4.58 -8.81 4.56
N VAL A 29 -5.59 -7.97 4.33
CA VAL A 29 -7.00 -8.41 4.34
C VAL A 29 -7.31 -9.35 3.18
N MET A 30 -6.72 -9.10 2.00
CA MET A 30 -6.79 -10.01 0.85
C MET A 30 -6.12 -11.35 1.16
N VAL A 31 -4.90 -11.35 1.73
CA VAL A 31 -4.22 -12.58 2.15
C VAL A 31 -5.12 -13.39 3.09
N ALA A 32 -5.69 -12.73 4.10
CA ALA A 32 -6.59 -13.32 5.06
C ALA A 32 -7.92 -13.86 4.49
N SER A 33 -8.29 -13.47 3.27
CA SER A 33 -9.60 -13.80 2.66
C SER A 33 -9.51 -14.68 1.42
N TYR A 34 -8.40 -14.63 0.69
CA TYR A 34 -8.19 -15.38 -0.55
C TYR A 34 -7.31 -16.62 -0.35
N PHE A 35 -6.53 -16.67 0.73
CA PHE A 35 -5.65 -17.78 1.04
C PHE A 35 -6.06 -18.43 2.37
N SER A 36 -5.85 -19.73 2.47
CA SER A 36 -6.19 -20.53 3.64
C SER A 36 -4.97 -21.07 4.38
N GLU A 37 -3.78 -20.92 3.79
CA GLU A 37 -2.53 -21.45 4.34
C GLU A 37 -1.71 -20.35 5.01
N LYS A 38 -0.98 -20.71 6.09
CA LYS A 38 -0.01 -19.85 6.78
C LYS A 38 -0.55 -18.46 7.15
N LEU A 39 -1.81 -18.39 7.58
CA LEU A 39 -2.43 -17.15 8.03
C LEU A 39 -1.78 -16.63 9.32
N PRO A 40 -1.69 -15.30 9.48
CA PRO A 40 -1.17 -14.70 10.69
C PRO A 40 -2.07 -15.00 11.89
N LYS A 41 -1.46 -15.06 13.08
CA LYS A 41 -2.17 -15.25 14.35
C LYS A 41 -3.04 -14.05 14.70
N ALA A 42 -2.58 -12.84 14.36
CA ALA A 42 -3.36 -11.62 14.41
C ALA A 42 -2.98 -10.67 13.28
N ASN A 43 -3.93 -9.81 12.91
CA ASN A 43 -3.75 -8.81 11.86
C ASN A 43 -4.09 -7.41 12.37
N ALA A 44 -3.16 -6.46 12.23
CA ALA A 44 -3.41 -5.05 12.46
C ALA A 44 -3.56 -4.32 11.11
N VAL A 45 -4.74 -3.75 10.89
CA VAL A 45 -5.14 -3.05 9.67
C VAL A 45 -5.22 -1.57 9.99
N VAL A 46 -4.32 -0.78 9.41
CA VAL A 46 -4.14 0.65 9.72
C VAL A 46 -4.51 1.50 8.52
N SER A 47 -5.38 2.51 8.70
CA SER A 47 -5.84 3.43 7.64
C SER A 47 -6.26 2.69 6.38
N PHE A 48 -7.20 1.75 6.51
CA PHE A 48 -7.59 0.90 5.39
C PHE A 48 -8.19 1.72 4.25
N ASN A 49 -7.78 1.45 3.01
CA ASN A 49 -8.46 1.92 1.80
C ASN A 49 -8.45 0.81 0.74
N ASN A 50 -9.52 0.74 -0.04
CA ASN A 50 -9.71 -0.16 -1.18
C ASN A 50 -10.49 0.58 -2.27
N LYS A 51 -9.99 1.78 -2.62
CA LYS A 51 -10.60 2.64 -3.63
C LYS A 51 -10.38 2.10 -5.04
N SER A 52 -11.29 2.45 -5.95
CA SER A 52 -11.10 2.19 -7.37
C SER A 52 -9.89 2.97 -7.92
N ALA A 53 -9.37 2.54 -9.06
CA ALA A 53 -8.28 3.26 -9.73
C ALA A 53 -8.71 4.70 -10.10
N ALA A 54 -9.96 4.89 -10.51
CA ALA A 54 -10.54 6.18 -10.85
C ALA A 54 -10.67 7.13 -9.64
N GLU A 55 -10.91 6.60 -8.44
CA GLU A 55 -10.97 7.38 -7.21
C GLU A 55 -9.59 7.67 -6.59
N ALA A 56 -8.60 6.83 -6.89
CA ALA A 56 -7.24 6.96 -6.38
C ALA A 56 -6.37 7.90 -7.23
N VAL A 57 -6.63 8.00 -8.54
CA VAL A 57 -5.80 8.77 -9.48
C VAL A 57 -6.62 9.87 -10.18
N PRO A 58 -6.26 11.15 -10.02
CA PRO A 58 -6.89 12.24 -10.76
C PRO A 58 -6.80 12.02 -12.27
N ASN A 59 -7.91 12.22 -13.00
CA ASN A 59 -7.98 12.09 -14.45
C ASN A 59 -7.58 10.70 -14.99
N PHE A 60 -7.70 9.63 -14.19
CA PHE A 60 -7.29 8.27 -14.58
C PHE A 60 -7.88 7.80 -15.92
N GLU A 61 -9.16 8.07 -16.16
CA GLU A 61 -9.84 7.71 -17.42
C GLU A 61 -9.23 8.40 -18.65
N GLN A 62 -8.61 9.57 -18.47
CA GLN A 62 -7.97 10.34 -19.55
C GLN A 62 -6.51 9.89 -19.76
N LEU A 63 -5.89 9.27 -18.75
CA LEU A 63 -4.50 8.84 -18.79
C LEU A 63 -4.29 7.70 -19.80
N GLY A 64 -5.22 6.74 -19.89
CA GLY A 64 -5.15 5.65 -20.88
C GLY A 64 -5.13 6.15 -22.34
N PRO A 65 -6.14 6.92 -22.78
CA PRO A 65 -6.17 7.53 -24.10
C PRO A 65 -4.95 8.42 -24.39
N LEU A 66 -4.54 9.24 -23.42
CA LEU A 66 -3.36 10.10 -23.54
C LEU A 66 -2.09 9.25 -23.78
N MET A 67 -1.87 8.22 -22.96
CA MET A 67 -0.72 7.34 -23.11
C MET A 67 -0.71 6.62 -24.45
N SER A 68 -1.85 6.10 -24.91
CA SER A 68 -1.95 5.44 -26.23
C SER A 68 -1.57 6.35 -27.41
N GLN A 69 -1.75 7.68 -27.28
CA GLN A 69 -1.40 8.65 -28.31
C GLN A 69 0.08 9.03 -28.27
N PHE A 70 0.65 9.21 -27.08
CA PHE A 70 2.04 9.66 -26.92
C PHE A 70 3.06 8.52 -26.99
N MET A 71 2.68 7.30 -26.62
CA MET A 71 3.61 6.17 -26.51
C MET A 71 4.26 5.76 -27.85
N PRO A 72 3.55 5.70 -28.99
CA PRO A 72 4.18 5.40 -30.28
C PRO A 72 5.22 6.44 -30.72
N MET A 73 5.04 7.70 -30.32
CA MET A 73 6.01 8.78 -30.56
C MET A 73 7.26 8.60 -29.69
N LEU A 74 7.07 8.22 -28.43
CA LEU A 74 8.16 7.88 -27.50
C LEU A 74 8.91 6.61 -27.92
N GLU A 75 8.21 5.54 -28.34
CA GLU A 75 8.81 4.30 -28.85
C GLU A 75 9.70 4.54 -30.08
N GLY A 76 9.32 5.52 -30.91
CA GLY A 76 10.10 5.97 -32.07
C GLY A 76 11.21 6.96 -31.76
N ALA A 77 11.34 7.43 -30.52
CA ALA A 77 12.36 8.42 -30.15
C ALA A 77 13.76 7.76 -30.04
N PRO A 78 14.81 8.40 -30.59
CA PRO A 78 16.18 7.88 -30.47
C PRO A 78 16.60 7.82 -28.99
N GLY A 79 17.00 6.64 -28.53
CA GLY A 79 17.38 6.38 -27.13
C GLY A 79 16.28 5.68 -26.30
N TYR A 80 15.04 5.59 -26.78
CA TYR A 80 13.97 4.89 -26.07
C TYR A 80 14.28 3.40 -25.82
N SER A 81 14.87 2.71 -26.81
CA SER A 81 15.29 1.31 -26.66
C SER A 81 16.48 1.12 -25.69
N MET A 82 17.23 2.18 -25.38
CA MET A 82 18.25 2.15 -24.32
C MET A 82 17.66 2.51 -22.96
N ALA A 83 16.57 3.27 -22.92
CA ALA A 83 15.83 3.58 -21.70
C ALA A 83 14.89 2.44 -21.25
N SER A 84 14.41 1.62 -22.19
CA SER A 84 13.64 0.40 -21.89
C SER A 84 14.49 -0.75 -21.35
N SER A 85 15.82 -0.66 -21.48
CA SER A 85 16.79 -1.44 -20.69
C SER A 85 17.13 -0.69 -19.41
N LEU A 86 16.32 -0.96 -18.39
CA LEU A 86 16.17 -0.23 -17.13
C LEU A 86 17.44 -0.17 -16.27
N SER A 87 17.94 1.04 -16.03
CA SER A 87 18.70 1.42 -14.83
C SER A 87 18.47 2.92 -14.57
N GLY A 88 18.48 3.35 -13.29
CA GLY A 88 18.27 4.76 -12.92
C GLY A 88 19.22 5.75 -13.61
N ASP A 89 20.37 5.27 -14.09
CA ASP A 89 21.35 6.05 -14.86
C ASP A 89 20.87 6.44 -16.26
N ALA A 90 19.97 5.65 -16.87
CA ALA A 90 19.42 5.94 -18.20
C ALA A 90 18.42 7.10 -18.19
N LEU A 91 17.60 7.22 -17.13
CA LEU A 91 16.69 8.36 -16.95
C LEU A 91 17.46 9.67 -16.72
N LYS A 92 18.56 9.60 -15.97
CA LYS A 92 19.45 10.74 -15.72
C LYS A 92 20.14 11.21 -17.00
N MET A 93 20.61 10.27 -17.83
CA MET A 93 21.16 10.59 -19.16
C MET A 93 20.13 11.21 -20.11
N LEU A 94 18.86 10.79 -20.07
CA LEU A 94 17.80 11.42 -20.87
C LEU A 94 17.54 12.86 -20.43
N ASN A 95 17.54 13.12 -19.11
CA ASN A 95 17.40 14.47 -18.58
C ASN A 95 18.56 15.39 -19.00
N ASP A 96 19.77 14.84 -19.08
CA ASP A 96 20.97 15.59 -19.50
C ASP A 96 21.09 15.74 -21.04
N ALA A 97 20.53 14.81 -21.82
CA ALA A 97 20.61 14.80 -23.29
C ALA A 97 19.45 15.53 -23.97
N ALA A 98 18.25 15.47 -23.41
CA ALA A 98 17.06 16.15 -23.92
C ALA A 98 16.82 17.41 -23.09
N GLY A 99 17.59 18.46 -23.37
CA GLY A 99 17.27 19.80 -22.85
C GLY A 99 15.79 20.10 -23.10
N THR A 100 15.03 20.26 -22.01
CA THR A 100 13.60 20.59 -21.94
C THR A 100 12.58 19.52 -22.37
N ILE A 101 12.30 18.51 -21.52
CA ILE A 101 10.94 17.93 -21.38
C ILE A 101 10.63 17.53 -19.91
N ILE A 102 11.08 18.30 -18.93
CA ILE A 102 10.54 18.24 -17.56
C ILE A 102 10.01 19.64 -17.27
N PRO A 103 8.71 19.82 -16.95
CA PRO A 103 8.21 21.12 -16.50
C PRO A 103 9.06 21.61 -15.33
N ASP A 104 9.49 22.87 -15.33
CA ASP A 104 10.35 23.53 -14.31
C ASP A 104 9.82 23.48 -12.86
N ASN A 105 8.71 22.76 -12.64
CA ASN A 105 7.90 22.74 -11.44
C ASN A 105 8.01 21.40 -10.69
N ILE A 106 8.78 20.44 -11.20
CA ILE A 106 8.92 19.12 -10.58
C ILE A 106 10.22 19.08 -9.77
N ASP A 107 10.06 18.93 -8.46
CA ASP A 107 11.16 18.87 -7.50
C ASP A 107 12.14 17.72 -7.84
N PRO A 108 13.45 17.97 -7.96
CA PRO A 108 14.47 16.95 -8.16
C PRO A 108 14.43 15.80 -7.13
N GLU A 109 13.98 16.08 -5.90
CA GLU A 109 13.87 15.09 -4.82
C GLU A 109 12.62 14.20 -4.98
N LEU A 110 11.56 14.77 -5.54
CA LEU A 110 10.37 14.03 -5.97
C LEU A 110 10.69 13.10 -7.15
N LEU A 111 11.50 13.58 -8.11
CA LEU A 111 11.98 12.77 -9.24
C LEU A 111 12.89 11.61 -8.79
N ALA A 112 13.78 11.84 -7.83
CA ALA A 112 14.62 10.77 -7.26
C ALA A 112 13.80 9.72 -6.52
N SER A 113 12.76 10.14 -5.79
CA SER A 113 11.82 9.25 -5.12
C SER A 113 10.98 8.45 -6.12
N MET A 114 10.52 9.08 -7.21
CA MET A 114 9.81 8.40 -8.30
C MET A 114 10.70 7.42 -9.07
N ALA A 115 11.99 7.73 -9.23
CA ALA A 115 12.96 6.85 -9.86
C ALA A 115 13.17 5.54 -9.08
N GLN A 116 13.02 5.55 -7.75
CA GLN A 116 13.07 4.34 -6.92
C GLN A 116 11.86 3.41 -7.13
N PHE A 117 10.74 3.94 -7.63
CA PHE A 117 9.54 3.18 -8.01
C PHE A 117 9.43 2.94 -9.53
N ALA A 118 10.36 3.47 -10.33
CA ALA A 118 10.33 3.41 -11.79
C ALA A 118 10.40 1.98 -12.34
N ASP A 119 10.98 1.04 -11.60
CA ASP A 119 11.00 -0.39 -11.96
C ASP A 119 9.65 -1.08 -11.78
N GLN A 120 8.71 -0.49 -11.00
CA GLN A 120 7.39 -1.05 -10.70
C GLN A 120 6.26 -0.45 -11.57
N LEU A 121 6.49 0.76 -12.09
CA LEU A 121 5.58 1.45 -13.00
C LEU A 121 5.29 0.74 -14.35
N PRO A 122 6.21 -0.05 -14.96
CA PRO A 122 5.97 -0.65 -16.27
C PRO A 122 4.78 -1.62 -16.28
N PHE A 123 4.55 -2.34 -15.17
CA PHE A 123 3.44 -3.29 -15.06
C PHE A 123 2.09 -2.57 -15.01
N VAL A 124 1.96 -1.56 -14.15
CA VAL A 124 0.75 -0.72 -14.04
C VAL A 124 0.47 0.02 -15.35
N MET A 125 1.52 0.54 -16.00
CA MET A 125 1.38 1.22 -17.29
C MET A 125 1.00 0.26 -18.43
N ASN A 126 1.49 -0.98 -18.41
CA ASN A 126 1.12 -1.98 -19.41
C ASN A 126 -0.31 -2.52 -19.20
N GLU A 127 -0.80 -2.58 -17.96
CA GLU A 127 -2.21 -2.89 -17.66
C GLU A 127 -3.15 -1.76 -18.09
N VAL A 128 -2.79 -0.50 -17.80
CA VAL A 128 -3.51 0.68 -18.32
C VAL A 128 -3.51 0.70 -19.86
N ARG A 129 -2.39 0.33 -20.50
CA ARG A 129 -2.27 0.15 -21.97
C ARG A 129 -3.21 -0.92 -22.53
N GLN A 130 -3.48 -1.99 -21.78
CA GLN A 130 -4.39 -3.06 -22.19
C GLN A 130 -5.87 -2.74 -21.90
N GLY A 131 -6.16 -1.52 -21.42
CA GLY A 131 -7.53 -1.08 -21.13
C GLY A 131 -8.06 -1.53 -19.77
N VAL A 132 -7.18 -1.98 -18.86
CA VAL A 132 -7.56 -2.23 -17.46
C VAL A 132 -7.77 -0.87 -16.80
N SER A 133 -9.03 -0.47 -16.66
CA SER A 133 -9.42 0.80 -16.06
C SER A 133 -9.61 0.71 -14.53
N GLU A 134 -9.36 -0.45 -13.93
CA GLU A 134 -9.77 -0.75 -12.56
C GLU A 134 -8.91 -1.86 -11.95
N PHE A 135 -8.51 -1.68 -10.68
CA PHE A 135 -7.76 -2.71 -9.96
C PHE A 135 -8.57 -4.02 -9.88
N ARG A 136 -7.88 -5.17 -9.91
CA ARG A 136 -8.48 -6.50 -9.76
C ARG A 136 -7.85 -7.26 -8.59
N PRO A 137 -8.66 -7.86 -7.70
CA PRO A 137 -10.12 -7.81 -7.65
C PRO A 137 -10.66 -6.40 -7.36
N THR A 138 -11.84 -6.10 -7.89
CA THR A 138 -12.52 -4.80 -7.67
C THR A 138 -12.84 -4.58 -6.19
N PRO A 139 -13.09 -3.33 -5.78
CA PRO A 139 -13.52 -3.04 -4.42
C PRO A 139 -14.75 -3.85 -3.97
N ALA A 140 -15.72 -4.05 -4.87
CA ALA A 140 -16.91 -4.85 -4.60
C ALA A 140 -16.62 -6.34 -4.45
N GLU A 141 -15.78 -6.91 -5.32
CA GLU A 141 -15.35 -8.31 -5.22
C GLU A 141 -14.57 -8.56 -3.92
N ASN A 142 -13.65 -7.65 -3.58
CA ASN A 142 -12.90 -7.68 -2.32
C ASN A 142 -13.86 -7.65 -1.13
N ARG A 143 -14.80 -6.70 -1.05
CA ARG A 143 -15.78 -6.64 0.05
C ARG A 143 -16.59 -7.93 0.19
N GLN A 144 -17.03 -8.51 -0.92
CA GLN A 144 -17.77 -9.77 -0.89
C GLN A 144 -16.91 -10.94 -0.40
N ARG A 145 -15.64 -10.99 -0.81
CA ARG A 145 -14.70 -12.03 -0.37
C ARG A 145 -14.32 -11.87 1.09
N PHE A 146 -14.09 -10.65 1.55
CA PHE A 146 -13.80 -10.36 2.95
C PHE A 146 -14.96 -10.81 3.85
N ARG A 147 -16.19 -10.48 3.45
CA ARG A 147 -17.41 -10.87 4.17
C ARG A 147 -17.62 -12.39 4.28
N THR A 148 -17.15 -13.16 3.30
CA THR A 148 -17.45 -14.60 3.23
C THR A 148 -16.28 -15.47 3.65
N SER A 149 -15.05 -15.00 3.47
CA SER A 149 -13.86 -15.86 3.46
C SER A 149 -12.73 -15.38 4.38
N TYR A 150 -12.81 -14.19 4.97
CA TYR A 150 -11.80 -13.71 5.94
C TYR A 150 -11.59 -14.73 7.07
N ASN A 151 -10.35 -15.05 7.40
CA ASN A 151 -10.06 -16.21 8.26
C ASN A 151 -9.00 -15.96 9.36
N VAL A 152 -8.62 -14.70 9.61
CA VAL A 152 -7.76 -14.34 10.76
C VAL A 152 -8.64 -14.12 11.99
N LYS A 153 -8.31 -14.80 13.10
CA LYS A 153 -9.15 -14.78 14.31
C LYS A 153 -9.06 -13.50 15.11
N HIS A 154 -7.92 -12.82 15.13
CA HIS A 154 -7.71 -11.62 15.94
C HIS A 154 -7.35 -10.46 15.03
N THR A 155 -8.23 -9.47 14.94
CA THR A 155 -8.06 -8.34 14.03
C THR A 155 -8.20 -7.03 14.77
N LEU A 156 -7.20 -6.17 14.66
CA LEU A 156 -7.23 -4.80 15.14
C LEU A 156 -7.37 -3.86 13.95
N LEU A 157 -8.39 -3.01 13.98
CA LEU A 157 -8.61 -1.93 13.04
C LEU A 157 -8.15 -0.61 13.66
N VAL A 158 -7.27 0.12 12.98
CA VAL A 158 -6.75 1.41 13.42
C VAL A 158 -7.11 2.45 12.38
N LYS A 159 -7.89 3.46 12.77
CA LYS A 159 -8.19 4.62 11.93
C LYS A 159 -7.75 5.92 12.58
N PHE A 160 -7.57 6.97 11.79
CA PHE A 160 -7.20 8.29 12.27
C PHE A 160 -8.38 9.27 12.17
N ARG A 161 -8.33 10.34 12.98
CA ARG A 161 -9.37 11.38 13.00
C ARG A 161 -9.48 12.17 11.70
N GLU A 162 -8.36 12.46 11.06
CA GLU A 162 -8.28 13.31 9.87
C GLU A 162 -7.83 12.49 8.65
N ASP A 163 -8.54 11.40 8.36
CA ASP A 163 -8.23 10.52 7.24
C ASP A 163 -9.42 10.45 6.25
N PRO A 164 -9.45 11.32 5.21
CA PRO A 164 -10.59 11.43 4.30
C PRO A 164 -10.69 10.25 3.31
N ILE A 165 -9.69 9.38 3.26
CA ILE A 165 -9.69 8.22 2.36
C ILE A 165 -9.85 6.90 3.11
N ASP A 166 -9.94 6.93 4.44
CA ASP A 166 -10.17 5.77 5.29
C ASP A 166 -11.54 5.14 5.05
N GLU A 167 -11.53 3.83 4.79
CA GLU A 167 -12.70 2.98 4.67
C GLU A 167 -12.78 1.97 5.84
N THR A 168 -12.12 2.24 6.97
CA THR A 168 -12.01 1.31 8.10
C THR A 168 -13.37 0.97 8.72
N ASP A 169 -14.31 1.92 8.75
CA ASP A 169 -15.67 1.66 9.25
C ASP A 169 -16.45 0.68 8.35
N ILE A 170 -16.32 0.85 7.02
CA ILE A 170 -16.91 -0.07 6.04
C ILE A 170 -16.28 -1.46 6.17
N LEU A 171 -14.96 -1.51 6.39
CA LEU A 171 -14.26 -2.77 6.61
C LEU A 171 -14.72 -3.46 7.89
N GLU A 172 -14.91 -2.73 8.99
CA GLU A 172 -15.42 -3.28 10.25
C GLU A 172 -16.76 -3.99 10.03
N GLU A 173 -17.72 -3.29 9.41
CA GLU A 173 -19.04 -3.84 9.09
C GLU A 173 -18.95 -5.08 8.19
N THR A 174 -18.01 -5.06 7.24
CA THR A 174 -17.76 -6.17 6.31
C THR A 174 -17.20 -7.41 7.01
N LEU A 175 -16.22 -7.23 7.90
CA LEU A 175 -15.51 -8.33 8.56
C LEU A 175 -16.27 -8.90 9.76
N LYS A 176 -17.03 -8.07 10.48
CA LYS A 176 -17.65 -8.43 11.77
C LYS A 176 -18.46 -9.73 11.74
N PRO A 177 -19.37 -9.99 10.76
CA PRO A 177 -20.11 -11.25 10.73
C PRO A 177 -19.21 -12.48 10.58
N ARG A 178 -18.17 -12.36 9.75
CA ARG A 178 -17.26 -13.46 9.44
C ARG A 178 -16.32 -13.76 10.60
N VAL A 179 -15.73 -12.74 11.21
CA VAL A 179 -14.85 -12.87 12.38
C VAL A 179 -15.60 -13.50 13.56
N GLN A 180 -16.86 -13.10 13.79
CA GLN A 180 -17.72 -13.72 14.79
C GLN A 180 -18.00 -15.20 14.49
N ALA A 181 -18.30 -15.54 13.22
CA ALA A 181 -18.58 -16.91 12.81
C ALA A 181 -17.39 -17.89 13.01
N ILE A 182 -16.15 -17.39 12.99
CA ILE A 182 -14.94 -18.20 13.29
C ILE A 182 -14.51 -18.16 14.76
N GLY A 183 -15.32 -17.54 15.64
CA GLY A 183 -15.00 -17.37 17.06
C GLY A 183 -13.81 -16.44 17.31
N GLY A 184 -13.63 -15.44 16.46
CA GLY A 184 -12.57 -14.44 16.55
C GLY A 184 -12.98 -13.15 17.27
N THR A 185 -12.02 -12.23 17.40
CA THR A 185 -12.19 -10.87 17.92
C THR A 185 -11.85 -9.83 16.85
N LEU A 186 -12.70 -8.81 16.76
CA LEU A 186 -12.50 -7.64 15.90
C LEU A 186 -12.59 -6.41 16.79
N GLU A 187 -11.48 -5.68 16.93
CA GLU A 187 -11.39 -4.47 17.73
C GLU A 187 -11.10 -3.29 16.83
N LYS A 188 -11.63 -2.11 17.16
CA LYS A 188 -11.37 -0.87 16.42
C LYS A 188 -10.92 0.22 17.38
N VAL A 189 -9.85 0.92 17.02
CA VAL A 189 -9.34 2.09 17.73
C VAL A 189 -9.25 3.28 16.77
N GLN A 190 -9.56 4.47 17.29
CA GLN A 190 -9.40 5.73 16.57
C GLN A 190 -8.31 6.57 17.23
N LEU A 191 -7.27 6.91 16.47
CA LEU A 191 -6.13 7.70 16.89
C LEU A 191 -6.21 9.15 16.37
N SER A 192 -5.51 10.06 17.04
CA SER A 192 -5.26 11.41 16.51
C SER A 192 -4.24 11.35 15.37
N GLY A 193 -4.40 12.21 14.36
CA GLY A 193 -3.57 12.24 13.16
C GLY A 193 -4.40 12.12 11.87
N ASN A 194 -3.70 11.86 10.78
CA ASN A 194 -4.21 11.72 9.41
C ASN A 194 -3.67 10.44 8.74
N HIS A 195 -4.04 10.21 7.47
CA HIS A 195 -3.64 9.03 6.71
C HIS A 195 -2.12 8.76 6.69
N LEU A 196 -1.30 9.83 6.71
CA LEU A 196 0.16 9.75 6.61
C LEU A 196 0.85 9.69 7.97
N THR A 197 0.10 9.72 9.07
CA THR A 197 0.66 9.68 10.43
C THR A 197 1.55 8.46 10.68
N PRO A 198 1.23 7.25 10.19
CA PRO A 198 2.13 6.09 10.29
C PRO A 198 3.44 6.23 9.51
N CYS A 199 3.52 7.13 8.52
CA CYS A 199 4.69 7.34 7.67
C CYS A 199 5.58 8.50 8.16
N ALA A 200 5.16 9.21 9.21
CA ALA A 200 5.94 10.31 9.76
C ALA A 200 7.15 9.77 10.55
N GLN A 201 8.35 10.20 10.17
CA GLN A 201 9.62 9.74 10.75
C GLN A 201 9.79 10.08 12.25
N ASP A 202 9.10 11.10 12.76
CA ASP A 202 9.09 11.41 14.19
C ASP A 202 7.71 11.92 14.65
N PRO A 203 6.75 11.00 14.90
CA PRO A 203 5.46 11.37 15.45
C PRO A 203 5.69 11.91 16.87
N ARG A 204 5.34 13.19 17.10
CA ARG A 204 5.24 13.77 18.44
C ARG A 204 4.00 13.22 19.14
N TRP A 205 4.00 11.93 19.45
CA TRP A 205 2.98 11.30 20.30
C TRP A 205 3.20 11.74 21.74
N GLN A 206 2.24 12.48 22.29
CA GLN A 206 2.22 12.83 23.71
C GLN A 206 1.37 11.77 24.42
N VAL A 207 2.04 10.92 25.20
CA VAL A 207 1.38 9.96 26.09
C VAL A 207 0.59 10.76 27.15
N GLY A 208 -0.66 10.36 27.42
CA GLY A 208 -1.41 10.95 28.53
C GLY A 208 -0.87 10.53 29.91
N ASP A 209 -1.46 11.03 30.98
CA ASP A 209 -1.04 10.76 32.38
C ASP A 209 -1.10 9.27 32.78
N GLN A 210 -1.77 8.42 31.99
CA GLN A 210 -1.83 6.98 32.16
C GLN A 210 -1.49 6.27 30.86
N TYR A 211 -0.61 5.28 30.93
CA TYR A 211 -0.23 4.46 29.78
C TYR A 211 -1.32 3.43 29.46
N THR A 212 -1.81 3.46 28.23
CA THR A 212 -2.91 2.60 27.74
C THR A 212 -2.44 1.67 26.61
N PRO A 213 -3.20 0.61 26.26
CA PRO A 213 -2.93 -0.18 25.06
C PRO A 213 -2.86 0.64 23.76
N VAL A 214 -3.56 1.78 23.71
CA VAL A 214 -3.50 2.75 22.61
C VAL A 214 -2.11 3.39 22.51
N ASP A 215 -1.51 3.72 23.66
CA ASP A 215 -0.15 4.25 23.73
C ASP A 215 0.88 3.23 23.27
N ALA A 216 0.68 1.95 23.59
CA ALA A 216 1.55 0.86 23.12
C ALA A 216 1.50 0.69 21.59
N ILE A 217 0.32 0.81 20.97
CA ILE A 217 0.17 0.77 19.51
C ILE A 217 0.85 2.00 18.87
N ALA A 218 0.58 3.20 19.40
CA ALA A 218 1.16 4.44 18.89
C ALA A 218 2.69 4.46 19.03
N GLN A 219 3.23 3.97 20.15
CA GLN A 219 4.66 3.85 20.37
C GLN A 219 5.31 2.75 19.51
N GLY A 220 4.59 1.65 19.23
CA GLY A 220 5.00 0.63 18.26
C GLY A 220 5.11 1.19 16.84
N LEU A 221 4.12 1.98 16.40
CA LEU A 221 4.16 2.67 15.10
C LEU A 221 5.34 3.66 15.03
N LYS A 222 5.60 4.41 16.11
CA LYS A 222 6.78 5.29 16.22
C LYS A 222 8.09 4.51 16.06
N SER A 223 8.20 3.35 16.71
CA SER A 223 9.44 2.55 16.72
C SER A 223 9.70 1.85 15.38
N ALA A 224 8.66 1.60 14.58
CA ALA A 224 8.78 0.99 13.26
C ALA A 224 9.14 1.98 12.13
N SER A 225 9.12 3.29 12.42
CA SER A 225 9.45 4.36 11.47
C SER A 225 10.91 4.83 11.53
N LEU A 226 11.74 4.20 12.38
CA LEU A 226 13.19 4.43 12.54
C LEU A 226 14.01 3.27 11.96
#